data_AF-A0A8H3ILJ1-F1
#
_entry.id   AF-A0A8H3ILJ1-F1
#
_cell.length_a   1.000
_cell.length_b   1.000
_cell.length_c   1.000
_cell.angle_alpha   90.00
_cell.angle_beta   90.00
_cell.angle_gamma   90.00
#
_symmetry.space_group_name_H-M   'P 1'
#
loop_
_entity.id
_entity.type
_entity.pdbx_description
1 polymer ?
#
loop_
_entity_poly.entity_id
_entity_poly.type
_entity_poly.pdbx_seq_one_letter_code
_entity_poly.pdbx_strand_id
1 'polypeptide(L)'
;MYPSYYFPGLSDQEREDNRYHNEHCIDMLRQSVMCHGDTTPVTMRWGRTQKIPLGNFSSPHECVNWASLNGWARERSVKEIMEPGYLKHPKFGVVIDENFENKIGQVHNGR
;
A
#
# COMPACT_ATOMS: atom_id res chain seq x y z
N MET A 1 -0.17 -6.46 14.96
CA MET A 1 -1.26 -7.17 15.70
C MET A 1 -1.38 -6.56 17.10
N TYR A 2 -2.47 -6.81 17.82
CA TYR A 2 -2.70 -6.32 19.20
C TYR A 2 -2.66 -7.50 20.18
N PRO A 3 -1.48 -8.00 20.58
CA PRO A 3 -1.37 -9.25 21.33
C PRO A 3 -2.02 -9.16 22.70
N SER A 4 -1.94 -8.00 23.35
CA SER A 4 -2.57 -7.75 24.66
C SER A 4 -4.10 -7.83 24.63
N TYR A 5 -4.73 -7.64 23.47
CA TYR A 5 -6.18 -7.73 23.30
C TYR A 5 -6.62 -9.14 22.89
N TYR A 6 -5.94 -9.75 21.92
CA TYR A 6 -6.35 -11.04 21.36
C TYR A 6 -5.77 -12.26 22.09
N PHE A 7 -4.67 -12.08 22.81
CA PHE A 7 -3.95 -13.17 23.50
C PHE A 7 -3.50 -12.75 24.91
N PRO A 8 -4.42 -12.33 25.80
CA PRO A 8 -4.05 -11.97 27.16
C PRO A 8 -3.60 -13.21 27.95
N GLY A 9 -2.55 -13.05 28.77
CA GLY A 9 -2.15 -14.08 29.74
C GLY A 9 -1.34 -15.25 29.19
N LEU A 10 -0.87 -15.22 27.94
CA LEU A 10 0.05 -16.24 27.41
C LEU A 10 1.30 -16.37 28.30
N SER A 11 1.85 -17.58 28.38
CA SER A 11 3.22 -17.81 28.83
C SER A 11 4.23 -17.31 27.78
N ASP A 12 5.51 -17.29 28.14
CA ASP A 12 6.56 -16.91 27.18
C ASP A 12 6.69 -17.90 26.02
N GLN A 13 6.48 -19.20 26.30
CA GLN A 13 6.50 -20.23 25.25
C GLN A 13 5.35 -20.04 24.27
N GLU A 14 4.12 -19.85 24.77
CA GLU A 14 2.95 -19.65 23.90
C GLU A 14 3.04 -18.34 23.10
N ARG A 15 3.68 -17.30 23.65
CA ARG A 15 4.00 -16.07 22.90
C ARG A 15 4.91 -16.35 21.72
N GLU A 16 5.95 -17.16 21.93
CA GLU A 16 6.92 -17.49 20.90
C GLU A 16 6.30 -18.39 19.82
N ASP A 17 5.51 -19.39 20.21
CA ASP A 17 4.78 -20.25 19.28
C ASP A 17 3.80 -19.42 18.42
N ASN A 18 3.09 -18.46 19.03
CA ASN A 18 2.21 -17.54 18.32
C ASN A 18 3.00 -16.63 17.36
N ARG A 19 4.16 -16.12 17.76
CA ARG A 19 5.04 -15.34 16.87
C ARG A 19 5.43 -16.18 15.64
N TYR A 20 5.91 -17.40 15.85
CA TYR A 20 6.29 -18.31 14.77
C TYR A 20 5.13 -18.61 13.82
N HIS A 21 3.95 -18.93 14.37
CA HIS A 21 2.75 -19.18 13.58
C HIS A 21 2.39 -17.99 12.68
N ASN A 22 2.36 -16.78 13.24
CA ASN A 22 2.04 -15.58 12.49
C ASN A 22 3.08 -15.30 11.39
N GLU A 23 4.37 -15.43 11.70
CA GLU A 23 5.44 -15.20 10.72
C GLU A 23 5.38 -16.20 9.57
N HIS A 24 5.17 -17.49 9.86
CA HIS A 24 5.00 -18.51 8.85
C HIS A 24 3.82 -18.19 7.92
N CYS A 25 2.66 -17.84 8.48
CA CYS A 25 1.49 -17.49 7.68
C CYS A 25 1.69 -16.22 6.84
N ILE A 26 2.30 -15.18 7.40
CA ILE A 26 2.60 -13.94 6.67
C ILE A 26 3.58 -14.21 5.53
N ASP A 27 4.60 -15.05 5.75
CA ASP A 27 5.55 -15.41 4.71
C ASP A 27 4.88 -16.20 3.59
N MET A 28 4.00 -17.15 3.90
CA MET A 28 3.21 -17.88 2.90
C MET A 28 2.34 -16.93 2.06
N LEU A 29 1.70 -15.94 2.69
CA LEU A 29 0.93 -14.91 1.97
C LEU A 29 1.83 -14.05 1.08
N ARG A 30 2.99 -13.62 1.59
CA ARG A 30 3.99 -12.84 0.83
C ARG A 30 4.44 -13.62 -0.41
N GLN A 31 4.80 -14.89 -0.24
CA GLN A 31 5.21 -15.76 -1.35
C GLN A 31 4.10 -15.92 -2.38
N SER A 32 2.85 -16.12 -1.94
CA SER A 32 1.69 -16.19 -2.83
C SER A 32 1.50 -14.90 -3.62
N VAL A 33 1.53 -13.73 -2.98
CA VAL A 33 1.41 -12.43 -3.66
C VAL A 33 2.54 -12.22 -4.66
N MET A 34 3.78 -12.56 -4.31
CA MET A 34 4.92 -12.44 -5.21
C MET A 34 4.82 -13.38 -6.42
N CYS A 35 4.26 -14.59 -6.24
CA CYS A 35 4.01 -15.53 -7.34
C CYS A 35 2.93 -15.03 -8.31
N HIS A 36 1.98 -14.24 -7.79
CA HIS A 36 0.87 -13.67 -8.56
C HIS A 36 1.05 -12.16 -8.76
N GLY A 37 2.31 -11.72 -8.96
CA GLY A 37 2.60 -10.31 -9.23
C GLY A 37 1.81 -9.81 -10.43
N ASP A 38 1.35 -8.55 -10.35
CA ASP A 38 0.44 -7.96 -11.32
C ASP A 38 1.06 -6.68 -11.92
N THR A 39 1.22 -6.66 -13.24
CA THR A 39 1.71 -5.50 -14.02
C THR A 39 0.61 -4.63 -14.56
N THR A 40 -0.65 -5.02 -14.39
CA THR A 40 -1.78 -4.29 -14.97
C THR A 40 -1.87 -2.89 -14.35
N PRO A 41 -1.81 -1.82 -15.18
CA PRO A 41 -1.90 -0.46 -14.66
C PRO A 41 -3.23 -0.24 -13.92
N VAL A 42 -3.12 0.09 -12.63
CA VAL A 42 -4.25 0.64 -11.86
C VAL A 42 -4.43 2.09 -12.31
N THR A 43 -5.40 2.30 -13.19
CA THR A 43 -5.74 3.66 -13.64
C THR A 43 -6.43 4.44 -12.51
N MET A 44 -6.38 5.76 -12.58
CA MET A 44 -6.99 6.63 -11.58
C MET A 44 -8.25 7.30 -12.15
N ARG A 45 -9.29 7.44 -11.32
CA ARG A 45 -10.53 8.16 -11.67
C ARG A 45 -10.95 9.13 -10.57
N TRP A 46 -11.49 10.28 -10.95
CA TRP A 46 -12.08 11.22 -10.00
C TRP A 46 -13.42 10.70 -9.51
N GLY A 47 -13.55 10.52 -8.20
CA GLY A 47 -14.84 10.22 -7.57
C GLY A 47 -15.75 11.44 -7.55
N ARG A 48 -17.05 11.25 -7.31
CA ARG A 48 -18.01 12.37 -7.27
C ARG A 48 -17.80 13.31 -6.08
N THR A 49 -17.27 12.79 -4.97
CA THR A 49 -17.11 13.52 -3.70
C THR A 49 -15.68 13.52 -3.17
N GLN A 50 -14.77 12.74 -3.74
CA GLN A 50 -13.39 12.63 -3.29
C GLN A 50 -12.52 13.71 -3.91
N LYS A 51 -11.66 14.34 -3.10
CA LYS A 51 -10.68 15.32 -3.58
C LYS A 51 -9.42 14.67 -4.17
N ILE A 52 -9.12 13.42 -3.82
CA ILE A 52 -8.01 12.60 -4.35
C ILE A 52 -8.61 11.57 -5.31
N PRO A 53 -7.95 11.22 -6.44
CA PRO A 53 -8.50 10.22 -7.34
C PRO A 53 -8.49 8.82 -6.68
N LEU A 54 -9.44 7.99 -7.09
CA LEU A 54 -9.57 6.60 -6.68
C LEU A 54 -8.91 5.68 -7.70
N GLY A 55 -8.31 4.59 -7.23
CA GLY A 55 -7.85 3.50 -8.09
C GLY A 55 -9.02 2.81 -8.81
N ASN A 56 -8.81 2.48 -10.08
CA ASN A 56 -9.69 1.64 -10.88
C ASN A 56 -9.10 0.23 -10.99
N PHE A 57 -9.72 -0.71 -10.30
CA PHE A 57 -9.25 -2.10 -10.17
C PHE A 57 -10.00 -3.08 -11.07
N SER A 58 -10.64 -2.60 -12.14
CA SER A 58 -11.42 -3.45 -13.06
C SER A 58 -10.60 -4.07 -14.19
N SER A 59 -9.31 -3.77 -14.28
CA SER A 59 -8.46 -4.21 -15.38
C SER A 59 -8.11 -5.71 -15.25
N PRO A 60 -8.05 -6.48 -16.35
CA PRO A 60 -7.68 -7.90 -16.30
C PRO A 60 -6.21 -8.09 -15.91
N HIS A 61 -5.89 -9.20 -15.26
CA HIS A 61 -4.58 -9.49 -14.65
C HIS A 61 -3.91 -10.71 -15.30
N GLU A 62 -2.57 -10.72 -15.35
CA GLU A 62 -1.74 -11.82 -15.88
C GLU A 62 -0.49 -12.07 -15.01
N CYS A 63 0.09 -13.27 -15.08
CA CYS A 63 1.25 -13.66 -14.27
C CYS A 63 2.56 -13.04 -14.78
N VAL A 64 3.48 -12.73 -13.86
CA VAL A 64 4.74 -12.01 -14.18
C VAL A 64 5.96 -12.59 -13.48
N ASN A 65 7.16 -12.21 -13.95
CA ASN A 65 8.41 -12.46 -13.24
C ASN A 65 8.63 -11.40 -12.15
N TRP A 66 8.61 -11.81 -10.87
CA TRP A 66 8.74 -10.90 -9.73
C TRP A 66 10.03 -10.07 -9.72
N ALA A 67 11.19 -10.67 -10.00
CA ALA A 67 12.48 -9.98 -9.90
C ALA A 67 12.57 -8.85 -10.95
N SER A 68 12.15 -9.15 -12.18
CA SER A 68 12.06 -8.16 -13.25
C SER A 68 11.07 -7.04 -12.91
N LEU A 69 9.88 -7.40 -12.41
CA LEU A 69 8.85 -6.44 -12.01
C LEU A 69 9.34 -5.49 -10.91
N ASN A 70 9.84 -6.03 -9.80
CA ASN A 70 10.24 -5.23 -8.64
C ASN A 70 11.44 -4.31 -8.96
N GLY A 71 12.42 -4.80 -9.74
CA GLY A 71 13.54 -3.98 -10.20
C GLY A 71 13.07 -2.80 -11.06
N TRP A 72 12.30 -3.10 -12.11
CA TRP A 72 11.75 -2.10 -13.02
C TRP A 72 10.88 -1.04 -12.31
N ALA A 73 10.02 -1.48 -11.37
CA ALA A 73 9.11 -0.61 -10.64
C ALA A 73 9.84 0.36 -9.69
N ARG A 74 10.88 -0.12 -8.99
CA ARG A 74 11.68 0.72 -8.09
C ARG A 74 12.45 1.81 -8.82
N GLU A 75 13.00 1.50 -10.00
CA GLU A 75 13.70 2.49 -10.83
C GLU A 75 12.79 3.61 -11.35
N ARG A 76 11.48 3.32 -11.48
CA ARG A 76 10.49 4.22 -12.10
C ARG A 76 9.48 4.78 -11.10
N SER A 77 9.72 4.62 -9.81
CA SER A 77 8.84 5.16 -8.78
C SER A 77 8.80 6.70 -8.84
N VAL A 78 7.60 7.26 -8.95
CA VAL A 78 7.37 8.72 -8.85
C VAL A 78 7.29 9.10 -7.37
N LYS A 79 8.19 9.97 -6.90
CA LYS A 79 8.28 10.35 -5.48
C LYS A 79 7.49 11.61 -5.16
N GLU A 80 7.23 12.42 -6.18
CA GLU A 80 6.71 13.78 -6.11
C GLU A 80 5.18 13.81 -6.17
N ILE A 81 4.50 12.66 -6.25
CA ILE A 81 3.03 12.60 -6.44
C ILE A 81 2.24 13.28 -5.30
N MET A 82 2.86 13.37 -4.12
CA MET A 82 2.30 14.04 -2.94
C MET A 82 2.81 15.48 -2.78
N GLU A 83 3.54 16.03 -3.74
CA GLU A 83 3.96 17.43 -3.68
C GLU A 83 2.83 18.37 -4.15
N PRO A 84 2.72 19.58 -3.57
CA PRO A 84 1.72 20.55 -3.98
C PRO A 84 1.79 20.84 -5.49
N GLY A 85 0.64 20.75 -6.15
CA GLY A 85 0.51 21.07 -7.57
C GLY A 85 0.77 19.92 -8.56
N TYR A 86 1.31 18.77 -8.11
CA TYR A 86 1.46 17.58 -8.95
C TYR A 86 0.10 16.96 -9.32
N LEU A 87 -0.81 16.89 -8.35
CA LEU A 87 -2.20 16.49 -8.54
C LEU A 87 -3.14 17.70 -8.49
N LYS A 88 -3.81 17.98 -9.63
CA LYS A 88 -4.83 19.03 -9.75
C LYS A 88 -6.19 18.41 -10.03
N HIS A 89 -7.11 18.55 -9.09
CA HIS A 89 -8.48 18.08 -9.24
C HIS A 89 -9.25 19.01 -10.21
N PRO A 90 -10.02 18.49 -11.17
CA PRO A 90 -10.74 19.30 -12.17
C PRO A 90 -11.69 20.37 -11.57
N LYS A 91 -12.39 20.03 -10.48
CA LYS A 91 -13.27 20.93 -9.73
C LYS A 91 -12.60 21.72 -8.58
N PHE A 92 -11.72 21.09 -7.81
CA PHE A 92 -11.20 21.66 -6.55
C PHE A 92 -9.82 22.31 -6.70
N GLY A 93 -9.16 22.19 -7.85
CA GLY A 93 -7.81 22.73 -8.05
C GLY A 93 -6.76 21.93 -7.30
N VAL A 94 -5.79 22.61 -6.68
CA VAL A 94 -4.73 21.96 -5.89
C VAL A 94 -5.35 21.43 -4.59
N VAL A 95 -5.19 20.12 -4.35
CA VAL A 95 -5.79 19.44 -3.18
C VAL A 95 -4.76 19.11 -2.11
N ILE A 96 -3.50 18.91 -2.52
CA ILE A 96 -2.39 18.71 -1.61
C ILE A 96 -1.76 20.08 -1.34
N ASP A 97 -2.09 20.64 -0.18
CA ASP A 97 -1.62 21.93 0.31
C ASP A 97 -1.22 21.82 1.80
N GLU A 98 -0.88 22.94 2.42
CA GLU A 98 -0.51 23.01 3.84
C GLU A 98 -1.63 22.54 4.80
N ASN A 99 -2.89 22.49 4.35
CA ASN A 99 -4.04 22.04 5.12
C ASN A 99 -4.44 20.58 4.79
N PHE A 100 -3.65 19.88 3.98
CA PHE A 100 -3.93 18.51 3.57
C PHE A 100 -3.64 17.52 4.71
N GLU A 101 -4.70 17.03 5.35
CA GLU A 101 -4.60 15.96 6.36
C GLU A 101 -4.57 14.57 5.68
N ASN A 102 -3.41 13.91 5.65
CA ASN A 102 -3.31 12.53 5.19
C ASN A 102 -3.82 11.54 6.27
N LYS A 103 -5.14 11.33 6.30
CA LYS A 103 -5.80 10.41 7.26
C LYS A 103 -5.54 8.92 7.01
N ILE A 104 -4.78 8.57 5.97
CA ILE A 104 -4.53 7.19 5.53
C ILE A 104 -3.04 6.80 5.61
N GLY A 105 -2.19 7.68 6.18
CA GLY A 105 -0.89 7.27 6.74
C GLY A 105 0.29 7.15 5.78
N GLN A 106 0.46 8.08 4.84
CA GLN A 106 1.76 8.28 4.17
C GLN A 106 2.26 9.70 4.49
N VAL A 107 3.02 9.81 5.58
CA VAL A 107 3.71 11.06 5.97
C VAL A 107 5.08 11.03 5.33
N HIS A 108 5.38 12.02 4.47
CA HIS A 108 6.74 12.29 4.03
C HIS A 108 7.52 12.81 5.24
N ASN A 109 8.32 11.95 5.87
CA ASN A 109 9.40 12.40 6.73
C ASN A 109 10.68 12.34 5.93
N GLY A 110 11.17 13.52 5.55
CA GLY A 110 12.52 13.68 5.04
C GLY A 110 13.54 13.20 6.06
N ARG A 111 14.15 12.06 5.78
CA ARG A 111 15.58 11.73 5.86
C ARG A 111 15.78 10.29 5.37
#